data_AF-A0A3M1GX42-F1
#
_entry.id   AF-A0A3M1GX42-F1
#
_cell.length_a   1.000
_cell.length_b   1.000
_cell.length_c   1.000
_cell.angle_alpha   90.00
_cell.angle_beta   90.00
_cell.angle_gamma   90.00
#
_symmetry.space_group_name_H-M   'P 1'
#
loop_
_entity.id
_entity.type
_entity.pdbx_description
1 polymer ?
#
loop_
_entity_poly.entity_id
_entity_poly.type
_entity_poly.pdbx_seq_one_letter_code
_entity_poly.pdbx_strand_id
1 'polypeptide(L)'
;MAMITAEEAARLRPEEKDAILDAVLGMVWSDSRAQEEEVRLLRRIARHFTDEDVEVLLQRYDHDPERVGRKIAASDLGPTGRRVLLRLMALVAAASDGVEESELIFFQQVLRAFGVNERERERLERAAHAYIYAEAVREALRTRGLDADLSDLEPLAERMGGSPEWRASLVRHIRIELEG
;
A
#
# COMPACT_ATOMS: atom_id res chain seq x y z
N MET A 1 -10.67 5.67 -7.38
CA MET A 1 -10.72 4.26 -6.89
C MET A 1 -10.51 4.17 -5.35
N ALA A 2 -10.99 3.14 -4.63
CA ALA A 2 -10.81 2.96 -3.17
C ALA A 2 -9.61 2.06 -2.80
N MET A 3 -8.97 2.31 -1.64
CA MET A 3 -7.81 1.57 -1.09
C MET A 3 -8.05 0.05 -1.04
N ILE A 4 -9.24 -0.31 -0.56
CA ILE A 4 -9.93 -1.59 -0.66
C ILE A 4 -11.41 -1.22 -0.79
N THR A 5 -12.13 -1.78 -1.75
CA THR A 5 -13.59 -1.61 -1.76
C THR A 5 -14.22 -2.53 -0.73
N ALA A 6 -15.34 -2.13 -0.13
CA ALA A 6 -16.08 -3.00 0.78
C ALA A 6 -16.45 -4.35 0.13
N GLU A 7 -16.66 -4.34 -1.20
CA GLU A 7 -16.93 -5.54 -2.00
C GLU A 7 -15.69 -6.45 -2.14
N GLU A 8 -14.49 -5.89 -2.34
CA GLU A 8 -13.24 -6.65 -2.32
C GLU A 8 -13.00 -7.26 -0.94
N ALA A 9 -13.15 -6.48 0.13
CA ALA A 9 -12.99 -6.96 1.51
C ALA A 9 -14.01 -8.06 1.87
N ALA A 10 -15.25 -7.96 1.38
CA ALA A 10 -16.29 -8.96 1.64
C ALA A 10 -16.05 -10.29 0.91
N ARG A 11 -15.30 -10.27 -0.20
CA ARG A 11 -14.96 -11.48 -0.97
C ARG A 11 -13.79 -12.28 -0.41
N LEU A 12 -13.02 -11.69 0.52
CA LEU A 12 -11.88 -12.35 1.13
C LEU A 12 -12.32 -13.27 2.27
N ARG A 13 -11.76 -14.48 2.28
CA ARG A 13 -11.93 -15.45 3.37
C ARG A 13 -11.21 -14.97 4.62
N PRO A 14 -11.61 -15.41 5.82
CA PRO A 14 -10.91 -15.07 7.06
C PRO A 14 -9.41 -15.33 7.03
N GLU A 15 -8.99 -16.48 6.48
CA GLU A 15 -7.56 -16.83 6.37
C GLU A 15 -6.78 -15.87 5.45
N GLU A 16 -7.44 -15.41 4.39
CA GLU A 16 -6.87 -14.45 3.43
C GLU A 16 -6.72 -13.07 4.07
N LYS A 17 -7.75 -12.62 4.79
CA LYS A 17 -7.73 -11.37 5.55
C LYS A 17 -6.61 -11.36 6.57
N ASP A 18 -6.48 -12.45 7.31
CA ASP A 18 -5.46 -12.64 8.34
C ASP A 18 -4.04 -12.69 7.74
N ALA A 19 -3.85 -13.35 6.59
CA ALA A 19 -2.56 -13.34 5.88
C ALA A 19 -2.22 -11.94 5.30
N ILE A 20 -3.22 -11.22 4.79
CA ILE A 20 -3.04 -9.87 4.26
C ILE A 20 -2.64 -8.90 5.36
N LEU A 21 -3.39 -8.88 6.47
CA LEU A 21 -3.12 -7.99 7.59
C LEU A 21 -1.73 -8.24 8.18
N ASP A 22 -1.35 -9.50 8.31
CA ASP A 22 -0.04 -9.90 8.82
C ASP A 22 1.12 -9.44 7.92
N ALA A 23 0.92 -9.49 6.61
CA ALA A 23 1.91 -9.00 5.66
C ALA A 23 2.03 -7.46 5.67
N VAL A 24 0.91 -6.75 5.81
CA VAL A 24 0.91 -5.28 5.94
C VAL A 24 1.60 -4.86 7.24
N LEU A 25 1.31 -5.53 8.36
CA LEU A 25 1.98 -5.31 9.64
C LEU A 25 3.49 -5.58 9.54
N GLY A 26 3.88 -6.69 8.90
CA GLY A 26 5.27 -7.03 8.68
C GLY A 26 6.04 -5.99 7.88
N MET A 27 5.37 -5.34 6.93
CA MET A 27 5.97 -4.28 6.14
C MET A 27 6.16 -2.99 6.95
N VAL A 28 5.11 -2.54 7.64
CA VAL A 28 5.15 -1.35 8.54
C VAL A 28 6.18 -1.52 9.67
N TRP A 29 6.47 -2.76 10.08
CA TRP A 29 7.43 -3.04 11.16
C TRP A 29 8.82 -3.48 10.65
N SER A 30 9.08 -3.41 9.34
CA SER A 30 10.26 -4.03 8.74
C SER A 30 11.60 -3.40 9.15
N ASP A 31 11.60 -2.13 9.50
CA ASP A 31 12.74 -1.36 10.03
C ASP A 31 12.73 -1.27 11.58
N SER A 32 11.83 -2.01 12.24
CA SER A 32 11.53 -1.93 13.68
C SER A 32 11.01 -0.57 14.16
N ARG A 33 10.49 0.28 13.26
CA ARG A 33 9.90 1.58 13.58
C ARG A 33 8.75 1.94 12.62
N ALA A 34 7.53 1.84 13.10
CA ALA A 34 6.39 2.34 12.34
C ALA A 34 6.34 3.88 12.33
N GLN A 35 6.42 4.50 11.15
CA GLN A 35 6.29 5.96 10.98
C GLN A 35 4.83 6.41 11.18
N GLU A 36 4.60 7.68 11.53
CA GLU A 36 3.24 8.16 11.83
C GLU A 36 2.30 8.04 10.62
N GLU A 37 2.82 8.28 9.42
CA GLU A 37 2.14 8.13 8.13
C GLU A 37 1.74 6.67 7.86
N GLU A 38 2.66 5.73 8.08
CA GLU A 38 2.43 4.28 7.92
C GLU A 38 1.41 3.77 8.92
N VAL A 39 1.47 4.22 10.18
CA VAL A 39 0.48 3.86 11.21
C VAL A 39 -0.90 4.43 10.84
N ARG A 40 -0.98 5.67 10.34
CA ARG A 40 -2.25 6.25 9.86
C ARG A 40 -2.83 5.44 8.70
N LEU A 41 -1.99 5.02 7.76
CA LEU A 41 -2.41 4.16 6.66
C LEU A 41 -2.85 2.77 7.17
N LEU A 42 -2.08 2.16 8.05
CA LEU A 42 -2.39 0.88 8.67
C LEU A 42 -3.74 0.91 9.41
N ARG A 43 -4.07 1.98 10.13
CA ARG A 43 -5.41 2.17 10.74
C ARG A 43 -6.53 2.19 9.71
N ARG A 44 -6.32 2.77 8.53
CA ARG A 44 -7.32 2.74 7.45
C ARG A 44 -7.48 1.33 6.87
N ILE A 45 -6.37 0.63 6.68
CA ILE A 45 -6.33 -0.74 6.16
C ILE A 45 -6.99 -1.72 7.14
N ALA A 46 -6.56 -1.70 8.40
CA ALA A 46 -6.94 -2.68 9.43
C ALA A 46 -8.44 -2.76 9.65
N ARG A 47 -9.17 -1.64 9.54
CA ARG A 47 -10.65 -1.58 9.64
C ARG A 47 -11.38 -2.47 8.64
N HIS A 48 -10.73 -2.91 7.57
CA HIS A 48 -11.31 -3.84 6.59
C HIS A 48 -11.07 -5.32 6.96
N PHE A 49 -10.19 -5.60 7.92
CA PHE A 49 -9.69 -6.94 8.24
C PHE A 49 -9.94 -7.35 9.70
N THR A 50 -9.95 -6.40 10.62
CA THR A 50 -10.12 -6.64 12.06
C THR A 50 -10.77 -5.44 12.75
N ASP A 51 -11.42 -5.71 13.88
CA ASP A 51 -11.92 -4.70 14.82
C ASP A 51 -10.89 -4.34 15.90
N GLU A 52 -9.73 -5.02 15.91
CA GLU A 52 -8.65 -4.74 16.85
C GLU A 52 -7.99 -3.39 16.59
N ASP A 53 -7.59 -2.74 17.68
CA ASP A 53 -6.85 -1.48 17.64
C ASP A 53 -5.43 -1.71 17.10
N VAL A 54 -4.99 -0.84 16.18
CA VAL A 54 -3.70 -0.99 15.49
C VAL A 54 -2.52 -0.90 16.46
N GLU A 55 -2.62 -0.09 17.50
CA GLU A 55 -1.58 0.05 18.50
C GLU A 55 -1.42 -1.25 19.30
N VAL A 56 -2.52 -1.95 19.56
CA VAL A 56 -2.49 -3.29 20.17
C VAL A 56 -1.88 -4.32 19.23
N LEU A 57 -2.22 -4.28 17.94
CA LEU A 57 -1.63 -5.16 16.93
C LEU A 57 -0.11 -4.96 16.85
N LEU A 58 0.36 -3.72 16.75
CA LEU A 58 1.78 -3.39 16.65
C LEU A 58 2.56 -3.77 17.92
N GLN A 59 2.00 -3.55 19.12
CA GLN A 59 2.66 -3.94 20.38
C GLN A 59 2.88 -5.44 20.52
N ARG A 60 2.00 -6.25 19.92
CA ARG A 60 2.05 -7.71 19.99
C ARG A 60 2.70 -8.33 18.75
N TYR A 61 3.01 -7.52 17.75
CA TYR A 61 3.51 -8.00 16.48
C TYR A 61 4.95 -8.49 16.64
N ASP A 62 5.15 -9.78 16.40
CA ASP A 62 6.47 -10.40 16.34
C ASP A 62 6.92 -10.43 14.87
N HIS A 63 7.95 -9.65 14.57
CA HIS A 63 8.46 -9.51 13.21
C HIS A 63 9.27 -10.75 12.81
N ASP A 64 8.59 -11.65 12.11
CA ASP A 64 9.19 -12.82 11.45
C ASP A 64 8.75 -12.84 9.98
N PRO A 65 9.60 -12.35 9.04
CA PRO A 65 9.30 -12.36 7.61
C PRO A 65 9.06 -13.76 7.05
N GLU A 66 9.71 -14.78 7.60
CA GLU A 66 9.49 -16.16 7.14
C GLU A 66 8.12 -16.68 7.59
N ARG A 67 7.66 -16.32 8.80
CA ARG A 67 6.31 -16.64 9.27
C ARG A 67 5.26 -16.02 8.36
N VAL A 68 5.43 -14.75 7.99
CA VAL A 68 4.53 -14.07 7.04
C VAL A 68 4.53 -14.80 5.71
N GLY A 69 5.70 -15.11 5.14
CA GLY A 69 5.82 -15.85 3.89
C GLY A 69 5.13 -17.23 3.94
N ARG A 70 5.30 -17.98 5.03
CA ARG A 70 4.62 -19.27 5.24
C ARG A 70 3.11 -19.12 5.34
N LYS A 71 2.63 -18.11 6.06
CA LYS A 71 1.19 -17.82 6.23
C LYS A 71 0.54 -17.46 4.90
N ILE A 72 1.20 -16.62 4.12
CA ILE A 72 0.80 -16.27 2.77
C ILE A 72 0.69 -17.51 1.89
N ALA A 73 1.74 -18.35 1.86
CA ALA A 73 1.74 -19.57 1.06
C ALA A 73 0.62 -20.54 1.47
N ALA A 74 0.34 -20.65 2.78
CA ALA A 74 -0.71 -21.51 3.31
C ALA A 74 -2.13 -21.00 3.06
N SER A 75 -2.33 -19.68 2.98
CA SER A 75 -3.65 -19.06 2.83
C SER A 75 -4.29 -19.24 1.44
N ASP A 76 -3.48 -19.55 0.41
CA ASP A 76 -3.89 -19.61 -0.99
C ASP A 76 -4.78 -18.43 -1.40
N LEU A 77 -4.24 -17.21 -1.27
CA LEU A 77 -4.94 -15.92 -1.41
C LEU A 77 -5.78 -15.69 -2.69
N GLY A 78 -5.76 -16.62 -3.65
CA GLY A 78 -6.46 -16.51 -4.92
C GLY A 78 -6.08 -15.25 -5.72
N PRO A 79 -6.71 -15.00 -6.87
CA PRO A 79 -6.41 -13.82 -7.69
C PRO A 79 -6.80 -12.49 -7.04
N THR A 80 -7.85 -12.47 -6.21
CA THR A 80 -8.35 -11.26 -5.54
C THR A 80 -7.48 -10.90 -4.35
N GLY A 81 -7.21 -11.84 -3.45
CA GLY A 81 -6.37 -11.60 -2.27
C GLY A 81 -4.93 -11.23 -2.64
N ARG A 82 -4.35 -11.86 -3.67
CA ARG A 82 -3.03 -11.47 -4.20
C ARG A 82 -3.01 -10.02 -4.65
N ARG A 83 -4.01 -9.60 -5.42
CA ARG A 83 -4.12 -8.22 -5.92
C ARG A 83 -4.29 -7.22 -4.78
N VAL A 84 -5.15 -7.54 -3.81
CA VAL A 84 -5.38 -6.70 -2.64
C VAL A 84 -4.08 -6.56 -1.84
N LEU A 85 -3.41 -7.67 -1.52
CA LEU A 85 -2.17 -7.63 -0.75
C LEU A 85 -1.09 -6.80 -1.44
N LEU A 86 -0.82 -7.08 -2.72
CA LEU A 86 0.23 -6.40 -3.46
C LEU A 86 -0.05 -4.90 -3.58
N ARG A 87 -1.32 -4.52 -3.76
CA ARG A 87 -1.73 -3.12 -3.70
C ARG A 87 -1.39 -2.54 -2.33
N LEU A 88 -1.87 -3.13 -1.24
CA LEU A 88 -1.65 -2.61 0.12
C LEU A 88 -0.19 -2.52 0.52
N MET A 89 0.62 -3.54 0.21
CA MET A 89 2.04 -3.52 0.51
C MET A 89 2.73 -2.38 -0.23
N ALA A 90 2.42 -2.19 -1.51
CA ALA A 90 2.97 -1.05 -2.24
C ALA A 90 2.41 0.31 -1.76
N LEU A 91 1.22 0.35 -1.13
CA LEU A 91 0.72 1.53 -0.42
C LEU A 91 1.54 1.85 0.83
N VAL A 92 1.86 0.83 1.63
CA VAL A 92 2.69 0.99 2.82
C VAL A 92 4.08 1.48 2.43
N ALA A 93 4.73 0.82 1.46
CA ALA A 93 6.08 1.14 1.00
C ALA A 93 6.26 2.62 0.61
N ALA A 94 5.21 3.25 0.09
CA ALA A 94 5.27 4.63 -0.39
C ALA A 94 4.43 5.59 0.47
N ALA A 95 3.98 5.15 1.66
CA ALA A 95 3.42 6.06 2.66
C ALA A 95 4.47 7.04 3.21
N SER A 96 5.74 6.63 3.15
CA SER A 96 6.91 7.37 3.61
C SER A 96 7.62 8.07 2.43
N ASP A 97 8.54 9.01 2.69
CA ASP A 97 9.25 9.84 1.68
C ASP A 97 10.22 9.04 0.76
N GLY A 98 10.04 7.72 0.68
CA GLY A 98 10.81 6.77 -0.11
C GLY A 98 10.54 5.34 0.38
N VAL A 99 10.90 4.34 -0.43
CA VAL A 99 10.89 2.93 -0.03
C VAL A 99 12.26 2.59 0.54
N GLU A 100 12.32 2.17 1.80
CA GLU A 100 13.58 1.73 2.43
C GLU A 100 14.05 0.37 1.88
N GLU A 101 15.35 0.10 1.97
CA GLU A 101 15.92 -1.16 1.48
C GLU A 101 15.34 -2.39 2.22
N SER A 102 15.07 -2.25 3.53
CA SER A 102 14.39 -3.24 4.38
C SER A 102 12.98 -3.58 3.87
N GLU A 103 12.19 -2.56 3.57
CA GLU A 103 10.83 -2.71 3.03
C GLU A 103 10.85 -3.38 1.65
N LEU A 104 11.81 -3.00 0.80
CA LEU A 104 12.00 -3.61 -0.51
C LEU A 104 12.35 -5.10 -0.39
N ILE A 105 13.25 -5.46 0.52
CA ILE A 105 13.60 -6.86 0.80
C ILE A 105 12.38 -7.64 1.28
N PHE A 106 11.61 -7.08 2.22
CA PHE A 106 10.38 -7.70 2.72
C PHE A 106 9.35 -7.90 1.61
N PHE A 107 9.13 -6.87 0.79
CA PHE A 107 8.25 -6.91 -0.37
C PHE A 107 8.66 -8.03 -1.35
N GLN A 108 9.96 -8.14 -1.66
CA GLN A 108 10.49 -9.21 -2.52
C GLN A 108 10.30 -10.60 -1.93
N GLN A 109 10.43 -10.78 -0.61
CA GLN A 109 10.21 -12.07 0.05
C GLN A 109 8.74 -12.50 -0.07
N VAL A 110 7.80 -11.58 0.16
CA VAL A 110 6.37 -11.84 -0.01
C VAL A 110 6.02 -12.18 -1.46
N LEU A 111 6.59 -11.47 -2.44
CA LEU A 111 6.40 -11.77 -3.85
C LEU A 111 6.89 -13.16 -4.25
N ARG A 112 8.05 -13.57 -3.72
CA ARG A 112 8.58 -14.93 -3.93
C ARG A 112 7.61 -15.98 -3.39
N ALA A 113 6.98 -15.73 -2.25
CA ALA A 113 5.97 -16.63 -1.69
C ALA A 113 4.73 -16.77 -2.60
N PHE A 114 4.44 -15.78 -3.45
CA PHE A 114 3.33 -15.85 -4.42
C PHE A 114 3.69 -16.46 -5.78
N GLY A 115 4.98 -16.59 -6.10
CA GLY A 115 5.41 -16.91 -7.47
C GLY A 115 4.98 -15.84 -8.49
N VAL A 116 4.82 -14.58 -8.05
CA VAL A 116 4.47 -13.46 -8.95
C VAL A 116 5.69 -13.14 -9.82
N ASN A 117 5.46 -12.99 -11.12
CA ASN A 117 6.53 -12.60 -12.04
C ASN A 117 6.84 -11.10 -11.97
N GLU A 118 8.06 -10.73 -12.35
CA GLU A 118 8.59 -9.36 -12.27
C GLU A 118 7.70 -8.31 -12.97
N ARG A 119 7.12 -8.67 -14.12
CA ARG A 119 6.29 -7.73 -14.92
C ARG A 119 4.98 -7.39 -14.23
N GLU A 120 4.35 -8.37 -13.59
CA GLU A 120 3.13 -8.15 -12.81
C GLU A 120 3.42 -7.34 -11.54
N ARG A 121 4.56 -7.58 -10.89
CA ARG A 121 5.05 -6.77 -9.77
C ARG A 121 5.16 -5.30 -10.14
N GLU A 122 5.94 -4.97 -11.17
CA GLU A 122 6.15 -3.58 -11.59
C GLU A 122 4.85 -2.86 -11.97
N ARG A 123 3.87 -3.60 -12.51
CA ARG A 123 2.56 -3.04 -12.85
C ARG A 123 1.78 -2.66 -11.58
N LEU A 124 1.85 -3.51 -10.55
CA LEU A 124 1.16 -3.29 -9.28
C LEU A 124 1.82 -2.18 -8.45
N GLU A 125 3.16 -2.13 -8.41
CA GLU A 125 3.93 -1.04 -7.79
C GLU A 125 3.55 0.31 -8.43
N ARG A 126 3.56 0.39 -9.76
CA ARG A 126 3.13 1.61 -10.48
C ARG A 126 1.70 2.04 -10.14
N ALA A 127 0.77 1.08 -10.05
CA ALA A 127 -0.63 1.38 -9.72
C ALA A 127 -0.80 1.85 -8.27
N ALA A 128 -0.06 1.25 -7.33
CA ALA A 128 -0.08 1.66 -5.93
C ALA A 128 0.55 3.05 -5.75
N HIS A 129 1.69 3.33 -6.37
CA HIS A 129 2.31 4.66 -6.36
C HIS A 129 1.35 5.73 -6.91
N ALA A 130 0.64 5.43 -8.00
CA ALA A 130 -0.38 6.33 -8.53
C ALA A 130 -1.53 6.60 -7.55
N TYR A 131 -1.95 5.57 -6.82
CA TYR A 131 -2.99 5.69 -5.80
C TYR A 131 -2.54 6.53 -4.60
N ILE A 132 -1.35 6.26 -4.05
CA ILE A 132 -0.79 7.02 -2.91
C ILE A 132 -0.69 8.48 -3.26
N TYR A 133 -0.19 8.77 -4.46
CA TYR A 133 -0.09 10.12 -4.95
C TYR A 133 -1.46 10.79 -5.04
N ALA A 134 -2.48 10.10 -5.55
CA ALA A 134 -3.83 10.62 -5.61
C ALA A 134 -4.43 10.89 -4.22
N GLU A 135 -4.16 10.02 -3.25
CA GLU A 135 -4.59 10.23 -1.86
C GLU A 135 -3.83 11.36 -1.18
N ALA A 136 -2.51 11.46 -1.36
CA ALA A 136 -1.69 12.55 -0.82
C ALA A 136 -2.11 13.90 -1.37
N VAL A 137 -2.38 13.98 -2.68
CA VAL A 137 -2.97 15.14 -3.34
C VAL A 137 -4.34 15.46 -2.73
N ARG A 138 -5.27 14.49 -2.65
CA ARG A 138 -6.60 14.70 -2.07
C ARG A 138 -6.54 15.17 -0.62
N GLU A 139 -5.62 14.64 0.18
CA GLU A 139 -5.43 15.04 1.57
C GLU A 139 -4.84 16.45 1.68
N ALA A 140 -3.82 16.77 0.87
CA ALA A 140 -3.25 18.11 0.82
C ALA A 140 -4.28 19.17 0.40
N LEU A 141 -5.14 18.84 -0.55
CA LEU A 141 -6.23 19.70 -1.02
C LEU A 141 -7.31 19.88 0.06
N ARG A 142 -7.74 18.79 0.72
CA ARG A 142 -8.68 18.83 1.85
C ARG A 142 -8.15 19.68 3.00
N THR A 143 -6.87 19.53 3.35
CA THR A 143 -6.22 20.27 4.44
C THR A 143 -6.12 21.77 4.14
N ARG A 144 -6.03 22.13 2.86
CA ARG A 144 -5.94 23.53 2.42
C ARG A 144 -7.30 24.17 2.10
N GLY A 145 -8.39 23.41 2.13
CA GLY A 145 -9.73 23.89 1.76
C GLY A 145 -9.80 24.38 0.30
N LEU A 146 -8.93 23.85 -0.58
CA LEU A 146 -8.84 24.23 -1.98
C LEU A 146 -9.58 23.20 -2.84
N ASP A 147 -10.40 23.67 -3.78
CA ASP A 147 -10.79 22.87 -4.94
C ASP A 147 -9.54 22.61 -5.77
N ALA A 148 -9.30 21.35 -6.14
CA ALA A 148 -8.10 20.92 -6.84
C ALA A 148 -7.90 21.66 -8.16
N ASP A 149 -6.98 22.62 -8.24
CA ASP A 149 -6.47 23.05 -9.53
C ASP A 149 -5.40 22.04 -9.97
N LEU A 150 -5.60 21.43 -11.14
CA LEU A 150 -4.69 20.45 -11.73
C LEU A 150 -3.29 21.03 -12.00
N SER A 151 -3.14 22.35 -11.92
CA SER A 151 -1.88 23.08 -11.96
C SER A 151 -0.95 22.78 -10.77
N ASP A 152 -1.48 22.33 -9.63
CA ASP A 152 -0.69 21.98 -8.43
C ASP A 152 -0.07 20.57 -8.47
N LEU A 153 -0.45 19.74 -9.44
CA LEU A 153 -0.01 18.34 -9.54
C LEU A 153 1.45 18.19 -9.99
N GLU A 154 1.98 19.07 -10.82
CA GLU A 154 3.37 18.95 -11.26
C GLU A 154 4.38 19.32 -10.14
N PRO A 155 4.21 20.44 -9.42
CA PRO A 155 5.07 20.79 -8.29
C PRO A 155 5.04 19.77 -7.14
N LEU A 156 3.89 19.12 -6.91
CA LEU A 156 3.76 18.12 -5.86
C LEU A 156 4.45 16.80 -6.24
N ALA A 157 4.35 16.38 -7.50
CA ALA A 157 5.08 15.24 -8.02
C ALA A 157 6.60 15.45 -8.01
N GLU A 158 7.09 16.67 -8.27
CA GLU A 158 8.51 17.00 -8.18
C GLU A 158 9.09 16.86 -6.77
N ARG A 159 8.34 17.30 -5.75
CA ARG A 159 8.75 17.20 -4.35
C ARG A 159 8.91 15.76 -3.85
N MET A 160 8.19 14.83 -4.45
CA MET A 160 8.23 13.40 -4.09
C MET A 160 9.35 12.62 -4.80
N GLY A 161 10.15 13.28 -5.65
CA GLY A 161 11.29 12.65 -6.32
C GLY A 161 10.91 11.78 -7.53
N GLY A 162 11.68 10.72 -7.78
CA GLY A 162 11.49 9.80 -8.92
C GLY A 162 12.04 10.28 -10.27
N SER A 163 11.85 9.48 -11.33
CA SER A 163 12.26 9.87 -12.69
C SER A 163 11.24 10.81 -13.36
N PRO A 164 11.66 11.66 -14.30
CA PRO A 164 10.74 12.52 -15.05
C PRO A 164 9.63 11.74 -15.78
N GLU A 165 9.94 10.57 -16.36
CA GLU A 165 8.91 9.76 -17.04
C GLU A 165 7.90 9.18 -16.04
N TRP A 166 8.36 8.81 -14.85
CA TRP A 166 7.50 8.34 -13.78
C TRP A 166 6.57 9.46 -13.30
N ARG A 167 7.08 10.66 -13.03
CA ARG A 167 6.27 11.83 -12.65
C ARG A 167 5.25 12.20 -13.73
N ALA A 168 5.63 12.16 -15.00
CA ALA A 168 4.70 12.44 -16.10
C ALA A 168 3.59 11.39 -16.22
N SER A 169 3.93 10.11 -16.05
CA SER A 169 2.94 9.02 -15.99
C SER A 169 1.99 9.18 -14.81
N LEU A 170 2.52 9.63 -13.67
CA LEU A 170 1.80 9.83 -12.42
C LEU A 170 0.76 10.97 -12.53
N VAL A 171 1.18 12.15 -13.01
CA VAL A 171 0.30 13.31 -13.24
C VAL A 171 -0.81 12.95 -14.25
N ARG A 172 -0.46 12.23 -15.32
CA ARG A 172 -1.44 11.78 -16.32
C ARG A 172 -2.51 10.87 -15.70
N HIS A 173 -2.10 9.94 -14.85
CA HIS A 173 -3.04 9.01 -14.20
C HIS A 173 -4.00 9.74 -13.26
N ILE A 174 -3.50 10.73 -12.52
CA ILE A 174 -4.35 11.57 -11.66
C ILE A 174 -5.35 12.40 -12.46
N ARG A 175 -4.92 13.05 -13.55
CA ARG A 175 -5.84 13.82 -14.39
C ARG A 175 -7.01 12.95 -14.86
N ILE A 176 -6.72 11.74 -15.32
CA ILE A 176 -7.76 10.77 -15.72
C ILE A 176 -8.71 10.44 -14.55
N GLU A 177 -8.21 10.30 -13.33
CA GLU A 177 -9.03 9.99 -12.13
C GLU A 177 -9.79 11.19 -11.54
N LEU A 178 -9.39 12.44 -11.85
CA LEU A 178 -10.07 13.65 -11.36
C LEU A 178 -11.05 14.23 -12.38
N GLU A 179 -10.79 14.01 -13.68
CA GLU A 179 -11.63 14.50 -14.78
C GLU A 179 -12.71 13.47 -15.22
N GLY A 180 -12.61 12.22 -14.76
CA GLY A 180 -13.55 11.12 -15.04
C GLY A 180 -14.40 10.72 -13.84
#